data_AF-A0AAV0KEL1-F1
#
_entry.id   AF-A0AAV0KEL1-F1
#
_cell.length_a   1.000
_cell.length_b   1.000
_cell.length_c   1.000
_cell.angle_alpha   90.00
_cell.angle_beta   90.00
_cell.angle_gamma   90.00
#
_symmetry.space_group_name_H-M   'P 1'
#
loop_
_entity.id
_entity.type
_entity.pdbx_description
1 polymer ?
#
loop_
_entity_poly.entity_id
_entity_poly.type
_entity_poly.pdbx_seq_one_letter_code
_entity_poly.pdbx_strand_id
1 'polypeptide(L)'
;MAPTFSYDHQQQQLSCEIVIHQAKNVEEKSKGNLFLRCYLSAGNNKKIQLDTNEIPSTSDHLSWDESFSLDCSGTQVSINALQTSSVVFELRWRSSTGNTILGLGGSKLVGRAELPWQSVMEAPGMEIEKWVVMNPKNSSRLDGVKPPSVQIGMRVRLPIAMEMKKKNNRDEKIRNVKYECACHRHSGGCNFCDGYDVLALVAAFEAL
;
A
#
# COMPACT_ATOMS: atom_id res chain seq x y z
N MET A 1 32.58 29.91 18.10
CA MET A 1 31.12 29.85 17.88
C MET A 1 30.89 28.80 16.80
N ALA A 2 30.44 27.59 17.18
CA ALA A 2 30.19 26.52 16.22
C ALA A 2 28.82 26.76 15.55
N PRO A 3 28.68 26.57 14.23
CA PRO A 3 27.41 26.70 13.56
C PRO A 3 26.49 25.55 14.00
N THR A 4 25.37 25.88 14.62
CA THR A 4 24.26 24.95 14.81
C THR A 4 23.62 24.71 13.45
N PHE A 5 23.91 23.55 12.84
CA PHE A 5 23.19 23.08 11.67
C PHE A 5 21.75 22.75 12.08
N SER A 6 20.82 23.64 11.74
CA SER A 6 19.39 23.36 11.75
C SER A 6 19.10 22.41 10.60
N TYR A 7 19.02 21.10 10.88
CA TYR A 7 18.45 20.16 9.93
C TYR A 7 16.96 20.46 9.79
N ASP A 8 16.59 21.17 8.74
CA ASP A 8 15.20 21.33 8.35
C ASP A 8 14.69 19.97 7.85
N HIS A 9 14.06 19.22 8.75
CA HIS A 9 13.46 17.94 8.40
C HIS A 9 12.24 18.21 7.52
N GLN A 10 12.43 18.22 6.20
CA GLN A 10 11.33 18.34 5.25
C GLN A 10 10.25 17.30 5.58
N GLN A 11 9.10 17.81 6.03
CA GLN A 11 7.92 17.01 6.29
C GLN A 11 7.20 16.74 4.97
N GLN A 12 6.78 15.50 4.81
CA GLN A 12 5.95 15.07 3.70
C GLN A 12 4.57 14.71 4.21
N GLN A 13 3.59 15.11 3.43
CA GLN A 13 2.22 14.69 3.64
C GLN A 13 2.02 13.33 2.96
N LEU A 14 1.22 12.47 3.57
CA LEU A 14 0.70 11.24 2.97
C LEU A 14 -0.78 11.19 3.29
N SER A 15 -1.61 10.97 2.29
CA SER A 15 -3.03 10.66 2.50
C SER A 15 -3.24 9.19 2.19
N CYS A 16 -3.94 8.48 3.07
CA CYS A 16 -4.28 7.08 2.93
C CYS A 16 -5.78 6.91 3.07
N GLU A 17 -6.38 6.18 2.13
CA GLU A 17 -7.76 5.76 2.17
C GLU A 17 -7.82 4.23 2.18
N ILE A 18 -8.63 3.67 3.06
CA ILE A 18 -8.85 2.23 3.20
C ILE A 18 -10.34 2.01 3.09
N VAL A 19 -10.76 1.13 2.19
CA VAL A 19 -12.16 0.75 1.98
C VAL A 19 -12.30 -0.73 2.29
N ILE A 20 -13.29 -1.06 3.11
CA ILE A 20 -13.60 -2.42 3.52
C ILE A 20 -14.96 -2.76 2.91
N HIS A 21 -14.96 -3.57 1.86
CA HIS A 21 -16.18 -3.91 1.12
C HIS A 21 -16.93 -5.05 1.80
N GLN A 22 -16.38 -6.26 1.74
CA GLN A 22 -17.09 -7.47 2.13
C GLN A 22 -16.15 -8.60 2.56
N ALA A 23 -16.71 -9.60 3.24
CA ALA A 23 -16.03 -10.83 3.62
C ALA A 23 -16.72 -12.07 3.02
N LYS A 24 -15.95 -13.13 2.81
CA LYS A 24 -16.45 -14.46 2.40
C LYS A 24 -15.69 -15.58 3.09
N ASN A 25 -16.27 -16.78 3.02
CA ASN A 25 -15.74 -18.00 3.65
C ASN A 25 -15.51 -17.81 5.16
N VAL A 26 -16.36 -17.02 5.81
CA VAL A 26 -16.37 -16.88 7.26
C VAL A 26 -17.28 -17.98 7.78
N GLU A 27 -16.72 -18.98 8.46
CA GLU A 27 -17.53 -20.02 9.08
C GLU A 27 -18.58 -19.38 10.00
N GLU A 28 -19.82 -19.83 9.87
CA GLU A 28 -20.93 -19.37 10.68
C GLU A 28 -20.69 -19.78 12.13
N LYS A 29 -20.10 -18.87 12.89
CA LYS A 29 -20.01 -18.99 14.34
C LYS A 29 -21.33 -18.47 14.91
N SER A 30 -21.79 -19.14 15.96
CA SER A 30 -22.91 -18.78 16.85
C SER A 30 -23.35 -17.32 16.79
N LYS A 31 -24.65 -17.04 16.93
CA LYS A 31 -25.24 -15.69 16.96
C LYS A 31 -24.33 -14.64 17.61
N GLY A 32 -23.93 -13.66 16.82
CA GLY A 32 -23.07 -12.55 17.24
C GLY A 32 -22.87 -11.56 16.10
N ASN A 33 -21.89 -10.67 16.26
CA ASN A 33 -21.54 -9.67 15.28
C ASN A 33 -20.09 -9.83 14.80
N LEU A 34 -19.84 -9.44 13.57
CA LEU A 34 -18.53 -9.35 12.94
C LEU A 34 -18.13 -7.89 12.74
N PHE A 35 -16.85 -7.60 12.91
CA PHE A 35 -16.25 -6.33 12.53
C PHE A 35 -14.80 -6.54 12.09
N LEU A 36 -14.30 -5.64 11.27
CA LEU A 36 -12.89 -5.56 10.94
C LEU A 36 -12.20 -4.54 11.84
N ARG A 37 -11.01 -4.93 12.29
CA ARG A 37 -10.08 -4.06 12.99
C ARG A 37 -8.81 -3.92 12.16
N CYS A 38 -8.51 -2.69 11.77
CA CYS A 38 -7.32 -2.32 11.01
C CYS A 38 -6.29 -1.70 11.96
N TYR A 39 -5.01 -2.08 11.79
CA TYR A 39 -3.89 -1.45 12.46
C TYR A 39 -2.90 -0.86 11.47
N LEU A 40 -2.52 0.39 11.72
CA LEU A 40 -1.56 1.15 10.93
C LEU A 40 -0.40 1.57 11.83
N SER A 41 0.83 1.52 11.32
CA SER A 41 1.99 2.03 12.06
C SER A 41 1.94 3.56 12.14
N ALA A 42 2.11 4.10 13.34
CA ALA A 42 2.27 5.54 13.57
C ALA A 42 3.73 5.92 13.90
N GLY A 43 4.68 5.00 13.63
CA GLY A 43 6.08 5.14 14.07
C GLY A 43 6.26 4.91 15.58
N ASN A 44 7.50 4.78 16.03
CA ASN A 44 7.87 4.62 17.45
C ASN A 44 7.07 3.53 18.20
N ASN A 45 6.84 2.39 17.53
CA ASN A 45 6.03 1.25 18.03
C ASN A 45 4.56 1.58 18.35
N LYS A 46 4.08 2.77 18.00
CA LYS A 46 2.68 3.16 18.13
C LYS A 46 1.88 2.66 16.93
N LYS A 47 0.61 2.34 17.17
CA LYS A 47 -0.31 1.89 16.14
C LYS A 47 -1.62 2.67 16.23
N ILE A 48 -2.15 3.08 15.09
CA ILE A 48 -3.52 3.56 14.96
C ILE A 48 -4.40 2.34 14.80
N GLN A 49 -5.50 2.27 15.55
CA GLN A 49 -6.52 1.24 15.42
C GLN A 49 -7.79 1.86 14.85
N LEU A 50 -8.35 1.23 13.82
CA LEU A 50 -9.62 1.59 13.21
C LEU A 50 -10.53 0.38 13.24
N ASP A 51 -11.74 0.54 13.74
CA ASP A 51 -12.76 -0.52 13.78
C ASP A 51 -13.91 -0.13 12.86
N THR A 52 -14.40 -1.07 12.05
CA THR A 52 -15.66 -0.89 11.30
C THR A 52 -16.87 -0.97 12.23
N ASN A 53 -18.05 -0.63 11.73
CA ASN A 53 -19.26 -1.03 12.43
C ASN A 53 -19.38 -2.56 12.52
N GLU A 54 -20.16 -2.98 13.51
CA GLU A 54 -20.49 -4.37 13.73
C GLU A 54 -21.69 -4.78 12.87
N ILE A 55 -21.56 -5.88 12.12
CA ILE A 55 -22.65 -6.47 11.33
C ILE A 55 -23.01 -7.86 11.86
N PRO A 56 -24.27 -8.31 11.77
CA PRO A 56 -24.65 -9.65 12.24
C PRO A 56 -23.87 -10.76 11.52
N SER A 57 -23.35 -11.74 12.27
CA SER A 57 -22.59 -12.87 11.72
C SER A 57 -23.45 -13.86 10.93
N THR A 58 -24.78 -13.75 11.06
CA THR A 58 -25.78 -14.60 10.39
C THR A 58 -26.36 -13.94 9.15
N SER A 59 -25.78 -12.83 8.68
CA SER A 59 -26.21 -12.18 7.43
C SER A 59 -25.80 -13.03 6.23
N ASP A 60 -26.70 -13.19 5.25
CA ASP A 60 -26.42 -13.87 3.97
C ASP A 60 -25.28 -13.18 3.18
N HIS A 61 -25.14 -11.87 3.39
CA HIS A 61 -24.09 -11.05 2.79
C HIS A 61 -23.34 -10.28 3.89
N LEU A 62 -22.03 -10.52 3.99
CA LEU A 62 -21.15 -9.87 4.96
C LEU A 62 -20.48 -8.65 4.31
N SER A 63 -21.20 -7.53 4.27
CA SER A 63 -20.71 -6.27 3.70
C SER A 63 -20.67 -5.16 4.74
N TRP A 64 -19.61 -4.36 4.69
CA TRP A 64 -19.47 -3.12 5.47
C TRP A 64 -19.60 -1.90 4.56
N ASP A 65 -18.94 -1.93 3.41
CA ASP A 65 -18.82 -0.78 2.49
C ASP A 65 -18.41 0.52 3.23
N GLU A 66 -17.48 0.37 4.17
CA GLU A 66 -16.98 1.44 5.02
C GLU A 66 -15.61 1.90 4.55
N SER A 67 -15.35 3.21 4.64
CA SER A 67 -14.07 3.80 4.32
C SER A 67 -13.47 4.59 5.48
N PHE A 68 -12.15 4.57 5.55
CA PHE A 68 -11.36 5.36 6.48
C PHE A 68 -10.36 6.19 5.70
N SER A 69 -10.29 7.48 6.01
CA SER A 69 -9.33 8.40 5.43
C SER A 69 -8.43 8.99 6.51
N LEU A 70 -7.13 8.96 6.26
CA LEU A 70 -6.11 9.40 7.19
C LEU A 70 -5.12 10.30 6.47
N ASP A 71 -4.88 11.46 7.05
CA ASP A 71 -3.84 12.38 6.62
C ASP A 71 -2.69 12.34 7.63
N CYS A 72 -1.52 11.92 7.15
CA CYS A 72 -0.31 11.72 7.93
C CYS A 72 0.77 12.71 7.50
N SER A 73 1.50 13.26 8.46
CA SER A 73 2.74 13.99 8.20
C SER A 73 3.93 13.21 8.76
N GLY A 74 5.03 13.17 8.01
CA GLY A 74 6.21 12.43 8.43
C GLY A 74 7.46 12.89 7.69
N THR A 75 8.63 12.56 8.21
CA THR A 75 9.89 12.76 7.48
C THR A 75 9.98 11.78 6.32
N GLN A 76 10.84 12.05 5.33
CA GLN A 76 11.13 11.08 4.26
C GLN A 76 11.54 9.71 4.82
N VAL A 77 12.30 9.69 5.92
CA VAL A 77 12.72 8.46 6.60
C VAL A 77 11.51 7.68 7.12
N SER A 78 10.54 8.36 7.75
CA SER A 78 9.31 7.72 8.23
C SER A 78 8.46 7.16 7.09
N ILE A 79 8.38 7.88 5.96
CA ILE A 79 7.64 7.40 4.78
C ILE A 79 8.33 6.20 4.14
N ASN A 80 9.66 6.20 4.06
CA ASN A 80 10.41 5.04 3.56
C ASN A 80 10.24 3.83 4.48
N ALA A 81 10.21 4.05 5.81
CA ALA A 81 9.94 2.97 6.76
C ALA A 81 8.55 2.35 6.58
N LEU A 82 7.54 3.14 6.16
CA LEU A 82 6.21 2.60 5.85
C LEU A 82 6.27 1.56 4.73
N GLN A 83 7.10 1.73 3.71
CA GLN A 83 7.22 0.79 2.58
C GLN A 83 7.58 -0.63 3.03
N THR A 84 8.41 -0.74 4.07
CA THR A 84 8.82 -2.02 4.66
C THR A 84 7.80 -2.61 5.64
N SER A 85 6.72 -1.88 5.93
CA SER A 85 5.69 -2.28 6.89
C SER A 85 4.40 -2.73 6.21
N SER A 86 3.47 -3.24 7.00
CA SER A 86 2.16 -3.71 6.53
C SER A 86 1.02 -3.05 7.29
N VAL A 87 -0.11 -2.88 6.62
CA VAL A 87 -1.41 -2.69 7.25
C VAL A 87 -1.90 -4.04 7.74
N VAL A 88 -2.33 -4.13 8.99
CA VAL A 88 -2.83 -5.38 9.57
C VAL A 88 -4.35 -5.33 9.65
N PHE A 89 -5.01 -6.37 9.14
CA PHE A 89 -6.45 -6.54 9.24
C PHE A 89 -6.78 -7.74 10.12
N GLU A 90 -7.64 -7.54 11.10
CA GLU A 90 -8.21 -8.57 11.94
C GLU A 90 -9.73 -8.63 11.72
N LEU A 91 -10.23 -9.78 11.26
CA LEU A 91 -11.66 -10.07 11.31
C LEU A 91 -11.99 -10.59 12.70
N ARG A 92 -12.93 -9.95 13.39
CA ARG A 92 -13.26 -10.24 14.78
C ARG A 92 -14.74 -10.53 14.92
N TRP A 93 -15.05 -11.43 15.85
CA TRP A 93 -16.42 -11.80 16.22
C TRP A 93 -16.68 -11.39 17.66
N ARG A 94 -17.86 -10.84 17.94
CA ARG A 94 -18.34 -10.51 19.28
C ARG A 94 -19.68 -11.19 19.53
N SER A 95 -19.85 -11.80 20.70
CA SER A 95 -21.12 -12.41 21.08
C SER A 95 -22.19 -11.34 21.29
N SER A 96 -23.39 -11.56 20.75
CA SER A 96 -24.57 -10.70 21.01
C SER A 96 -25.25 -11.02 22.34
N THR A 97 -24.91 -12.14 22.99
CA THR A 97 -25.48 -12.61 24.26
C THR A 97 -24.56 -12.43 25.46
N GLY A 98 -23.38 -11.82 25.26
CA GLY A 98 -22.47 -11.50 26.35
C GLY A 98 -23.11 -10.53 27.34
N ASN A 99 -23.11 -10.88 28.63
CA ASN A 99 -23.69 -10.05 29.69
C ASN A 99 -22.97 -8.69 29.74
N THR A 100 -23.55 -7.66 29.12
CA THR A 100 -23.06 -6.28 29.07
C THR A 100 -22.92 -5.65 30.46
N ILE A 101 -23.55 -6.24 31.48
CA ILE A 101 -23.54 -5.78 32.87
C ILE A 101 -22.19 -6.01 33.57
N LEU A 102 -21.37 -6.98 33.11
CA LEU A 102 -20.08 -7.31 33.73
C LEU A 102 -18.86 -7.03 32.85
N GLY A 103 -19.03 -6.45 31.64
CA GLY A 103 -17.90 -6.10 30.76
C GLY A 103 -17.10 -7.30 30.21
N LEU A 104 -17.54 -8.54 30.44
CA LEU A 104 -16.86 -9.78 30.00
C LEU A 104 -17.10 -10.17 28.53
N GLY A 105 -17.72 -9.30 27.74
CA GLY A 105 -18.03 -9.51 26.31
C GLY A 105 -16.83 -9.27 25.38
N GLY A 106 -15.74 -10.02 25.56
CA GLY A 106 -14.55 -9.90 24.70
C GLY A 106 -14.81 -10.26 23.23
N SER A 107 -14.11 -9.60 22.31
CA SER A 107 -14.10 -10.01 20.89
C SER A 107 -13.10 -11.14 20.66
N LYS A 108 -13.46 -12.10 19.81
CA LYS A 108 -12.62 -13.24 19.40
C LYS A 108 -12.07 -12.98 17.99
N LEU A 109 -10.78 -13.24 17.79
CA LEU A 109 -10.16 -13.18 16.47
C LEU A 109 -10.64 -14.36 15.61
N VAL A 110 -11.16 -14.06 14.42
CA VAL A 110 -11.59 -15.04 13.42
C VAL A 110 -10.46 -15.30 12.44
N GLY A 111 -9.89 -14.23 11.88
CA GLY A 111 -8.78 -14.32 10.94
C GLY A 111 -7.96 -13.04 10.93
N ARG A 112 -6.69 -13.16 10.53
CA ARG A 112 -5.74 -12.05 10.44
C ARG A 112 -5.04 -12.06 9.10
N ALA A 113 -4.88 -10.89 8.50
CA ALA A 113 -4.09 -10.70 7.29
C ALA A 113 -3.19 -9.48 7.41
N GLU A 114 -2.14 -9.46 6.61
CA GLU A 114 -1.26 -8.32 6.45
C GLU A 114 -1.22 -7.91 4.99
N LEU A 115 -1.27 -6.61 4.75
CA LEU A 115 -1.19 -6.01 3.43
C LEU A 115 0.02 -5.08 3.40
N PRO A 116 1.12 -5.45 2.73
CA PRO A 116 2.30 -4.61 2.65
C PRO A 116 1.98 -3.26 2.01
N TRP A 117 2.49 -2.16 2.58
CA TRP A 117 2.33 -0.83 1.99
C TRP A 117 2.96 -0.76 0.60
N GLN A 118 4.08 -1.45 0.40
CA GLN A 118 4.76 -1.56 -0.89
C GLN A 118 3.81 -2.03 -2.00
N SER A 119 2.92 -2.99 -1.72
CA SER A 119 1.94 -3.47 -2.70
C SER A 119 0.99 -2.38 -3.19
N VAL A 120 0.70 -1.37 -2.37
CA VAL A 120 -0.13 -0.23 -2.76
C VAL A 120 0.69 0.81 -3.48
N MET A 121 1.88 1.13 -2.97
CA MET A 121 2.74 2.19 -3.52
C MET A 121 3.28 1.85 -4.92
N GLU A 122 3.47 0.56 -5.22
CA GLU A 122 3.94 0.08 -6.53
C GLU A 122 2.80 -0.12 -7.55
N ALA A 123 1.54 -0.11 -7.08
CA ALA A 123 0.39 -0.30 -7.96
C ALA A 123 0.15 0.93 -8.86
N PRO A 124 -0.40 0.74 -10.08
CA PRO A 124 -0.81 1.85 -10.93
C PRO A 124 -1.74 2.81 -10.20
N GLY A 125 -1.36 4.09 -10.14
CA GLY A 125 -2.15 5.10 -9.43
C GLY A 125 -2.05 5.04 -7.90
N MET A 126 -1.15 4.20 -7.35
CA MET A 126 -1.01 3.96 -5.91
C MET A 126 -2.32 3.49 -5.26
N GLU A 127 -3.07 2.66 -5.98
CA GLU A 127 -4.39 2.20 -5.62
C GLU A 127 -4.52 0.71 -5.92
N ILE A 128 -5.09 -0.04 -4.98
CA ILE A 128 -5.39 -1.45 -5.15
C ILE A 128 -6.80 -1.74 -4.64
N GLU A 129 -7.42 -2.73 -5.25
CA GLU A 129 -8.61 -3.39 -4.73
C GLU A 129 -8.41 -4.89 -4.91
N LYS A 130 -8.41 -5.66 -3.81
CA LYS A 130 -8.19 -7.10 -3.89
C LYS A 130 -8.81 -7.87 -2.73
N TRP A 131 -9.04 -9.14 -2.98
CA TRP A 131 -9.30 -10.12 -1.93
C TRP A 131 -8.01 -10.45 -1.18
N VAL A 132 -8.04 -10.23 0.13
CA VAL A 132 -6.96 -10.58 1.05
C VAL A 132 -7.39 -11.84 1.82
N VAL A 133 -6.65 -12.93 1.60
CA VAL A 133 -6.86 -14.19 2.31
C VAL A 133 -6.36 -14.06 3.75
N MET A 134 -7.18 -14.44 4.72
CA MET A 134 -6.86 -14.33 6.14
C MET A 134 -6.37 -15.66 6.71
N ASN A 135 -5.38 -15.59 7.57
CA ASN A 135 -4.93 -16.70 8.39
C ASN A 135 -5.91 -16.90 9.55
N PRO A 136 -6.63 -18.03 9.63
CA PRO A 136 -7.54 -18.31 10.73
C PRO A 136 -6.78 -18.56 12.03
N LYS A 137 -7.33 -18.14 13.18
CA LYS A 137 -6.70 -18.38 14.49
C LYS A 137 -6.70 -19.86 14.90
N ASN A 138 -7.77 -20.58 14.60
CA ASN A 138 -7.91 -21.99 14.93
C ASN A 138 -7.59 -22.80 13.66
N SER A 139 -6.45 -23.49 13.69
CA SER A 139 -5.86 -24.22 12.57
C SER A 139 -6.44 -25.63 12.36
N SER A 140 -7.51 -26.01 13.08
CA SER A 140 -8.26 -27.23 12.79
C SER A 140 -9.07 -27.03 11.51
N ARG A 141 -8.36 -26.87 10.39
CA ARG A 141 -8.94 -26.93 9.07
C ARG A 141 -9.55 -28.31 8.95
N LEU A 142 -10.87 -28.37 8.97
CA LEU A 142 -11.55 -29.48 8.32
C LEU A 142 -11.08 -29.44 6.87
N ASP A 143 -10.52 -30.54 6.38
CA ASP A 143 -10.05 -30.63 5.00
C ASP A 143 -11.18 -30.18 4.05
N GLY A 144 -10.88 -29.18 3.21
CA GLY A 144 -11.81 -28.64 2.22
C GLY A 144 -12.45 -27.28 2.54
N VAL A 145 -12.29 -26.71 3.75
CA VAL A 145 -12.83 -25.38 4.06
C VAL A 145 -11.89 -24.28 3.57
N LYS A 146 -12.40 -23.37 2.72
CA LYS A 146 -11.65 -22.20 2.26
C LYS A 146 -11.42 -21.22 3.42
N PRO A 147 -10.22 -20.61 3.54
CA PRO A 147 -9.96 -19.62 4.58
C PRO A 147 -10.84 -18.36 4.42
N PRO A 148 -11.15 -17.66 5.52
CA PRO A 148 -11.81 -16.37 5.46
C PRO A 148 -11.04 -15.40 4.56
N SER A 149 -11.74 -14.58 3.81
CA SER A 149 -11.12 -13.59 2.93
C SER A 149 -11.94 -12.30 2.97
N VAL A 150 -11.27 -11.17 2.88
CA VAL A 150 -11.89 -9.83 2.91
C VAL A 150 -11.48 -9.05 1.67
N GLN A 151 -12.41 -8.33 1.06
CA GLN A 151 -12.13 -7.45 -0.08
C GLN A 151 -11.79 -6.06 0.45
N ILE A 152 -10.57 -5.63 0.16
CA ILE A 152 -9.99 -4.39 0.66
C ILE A 152 -9.60 -3.52 -0.53
N GLY A 153 -10.11 -2.29 -0.54
CA GLY A 153 -9.61 -1.18 -1.33
C GLY A 153 -8.60 -0.39 -0.51
N MET A 154 -7.50 0.05 -1.12
CA MET A 154 -6.53 0.93 -0.47
C MET A 154 -5.90 1.88 -1.48
N ARG A 155 -5.85 3.16 -1.14
CA ARG A 155 -5.29 4.22 -1.98
C ARG A 155 -4.36 5.12 -1.19
N VAL A 156 -3.20 5.44 -1.78
CA VAL A 156 -2.20 6.32 -1.17
C VAL A 156 -1.93 7.51 -2.07
N ARG A 157 -1.82 8.70 -1.49
CA ARG A 157 -1.44 9.92 -2.19
C ARG A 157 -0.23 10.55 -1.51
N LEU A 158 0.83 10.75 -2.31
CA LEU A 158 2.06 11.44 -1.91
C LEU A 158 2.21 12.72 -2.76
N PRO A 159 2.53 13.88 -2.16
CA PRO A 159 2.72 15.14 -2.87
C PRO A 159 3.80 15.05 -3.96
N ILE A 160 4.88 14.31 -3.71
CA ILE A 160 6.06 14.26 -4.60
C ILE A 160 5.81 13.37 -5.84
N ALA A 161 5.04 12.29 -5.69
CA ALA A 161 4.71 11.39 -6.81
C ALA A 161 3.83 12.08 -7.89
N MET A 162 3.14 13.17 -7.54
CA MET A 162 2.32 13.94 -8.48
C MET A 162 3.16 14.84 -9.40
N GLU A 163 4.39 15.20 -9.03
CA GLU A 163 5.24 16.06 -9.88
C GLU A 163 5.89 15.31 -11.04
N MET A 164 6.21 14.02 -10.86
CA MET A 164 6.83 13.21 -11.92
C MET A 164 5.89 12.97 -13.11
N LYS A 165 4.57 12.85 -12.89
CA LYS A 165 3.60 12.70 -13.99
C LYS A 165 3.34 13.99 -14.77
N LYS A 166 3.68 15.16 -14.23
CA LYS A 166 3.43 16.44 -14.91
C LYS A 166 4.55 16.87 -15.86
N LYS A 167 5.75 16.29 -15.75
CA LYS A 167 6.88 16.56 -16.66
C LYS A 167 6.85 15.72 -17.94
N ASN A 168 6.29 14.51 -17.90
CA ASN A 168 6.30 13.62 -19.08
C ASN A 168 5.41 14.09 -20.26
N ASN A 169 4.54 15.09 -20.07
CA ASN A 169 3.69 15.61 -21.17
C ASN A 169 4.19 16.93 -21.79
N ARG A 170 5.36 17.46 -21.38
CA ARG A 170 5.94 18.69 -21.99
C ARG A 170 7.20 18.47 -22.80
N ASP A 171 7.83 17.30 -22.71
CA ASP A 171 9.11 17.02 -23.37
C ASP A 171 9.00 16.19 -24.66
N GLU A 172 7.79 15.94 -25.18
CA GLU A 172 7.59 15.32 -26.51
C GLU A 172 7.58 16.32 -27.68
N LYS A 173 7.79 17.61 -27.41
CA LYS A 173 7.90 18.63 -28.46
C LYS A 173 9.14 19.48 -28.20
N ILE A 174 10.15 19.28 -29.04
CA ILE A 174 11.45 19.98 -29.15
C ILE A 174 12.64 19.09 -28.72
N ARG A 175 13.02 18.16 -29.60
CA ARG A 175 14.44 17.84 -29.86
C ARG A 175 14.67 17.72 -31.36
N ASN A 176 14.42 18.82 -32.08
CA ASN A 176 15.12 19.12 -33.33
C ASN A 176 16.14 20.23 -33.02
N VAL A 177 17.14 19.91 -32.21
CA VAL A 177 18.36 20.73 -32.11
C VAL A 177 19.38 20.07 -33.01
N LYS A 178 19.45 20.59 -34.24
CA LYS A 178 20.45 20.26 -35.24
C LYS A 178 21.83 20.67 -34.69
N TYR A 179 22.61 19.71 -34.22
CA TYR A 179 24.04 19.91 -34.02
C TYR A 179 24.73 19.75 -35.40
N GLU A 180 25.53 20.76 -35.71
CA GLU A 180 26.17 21.08 -36.99
C GLU A 180 27.41 20.21 -37.23
N CYS A 181 27.62 19.66 -38.44
CA CYS A 181 28.98 19.38 -38.93
C CYS A 181 29.29 20.34 -40.05
N ALA A 182 30.02 21.41 -39.72
CA ALA A 182 30.73 22.22 -40.68
C ALA A 182 32.02 21.49 -41.08
N CYS A 183 31.90 20.46 -41.90
CA CYS A 183 33.04 19.75 -42.46
C CYS A 183 33.49 20.52 -43.72
N HIS A 184 34.32 21.57 -43.57
CA HIS A 184 34.96 22.28 -44.67
C HIS A 184 36.42 21.84 -44.83
N ARG A 185 36.68 21.22 -45.99
CA ARG A 185 37.98 21.02 -46.68
C ARG A 185 39.12 20.39 -45.89
N HIS A 186 39.28 19.08 -46.03
CA HIS A 186 40.53 18.50 -46.55
C HIS A 186 40.19 17.20 -47.29
N SER A 187 40.87 16.99 -48.41
CA SER A 187 40.62 16.01 -49.45
C SER A 187 40.70 14.55 -48.95
N GLY A 188 39.65 13.75 -49.18
CA GLY A 188 39.72 12.29 -49.07
C GLY A 188 38.44 11.61 -48.55
N GLY A 189 37.58 11.20 -49.48
CA GLY A 189 36.53 10.17 -49.39
C GLY A 189 35.84 9.85 -48.06
N CYS A 190 34.57 10.25 -47.93
CA CYS A 190 33.62 9.63 -47.00
C CYS A 190 32.58 8.84 -47.79
N ASN A 191 32.59 7.52 -47.67
CA ASN A 191 31.47 6.66 -48.00
C ASN A 191 31.09 5.90 -46.71
N PHE A 192 29.80 5.93 -46.39
CA PHE A 192 29.11 5.14 -45.36
C PHE A 192 29.16 5.65 -43.91
N CYS A 193 28.15 6.46 -43.56
CA CYS A 193 27.58 6.51 -42.22
C CYS A 193 26.44 5.49 -42.17
N ASP A 194 26.63 4.36 -41.49
CA ASP A 194 25.52 3.52 -41.05
C ASP A 194 25.61 3.36 -39.54
N GLY A 195 24.52 3.72 -38.87
CA GLY A 195 24.40 3.74 -37.43
C GLY A 195 24.07 2.37 -36.85
N TYR A 196 24.48 2.16 -35.59
CA TYR A 196 23.83 1.25 -34.66
C TYR A 196 23.98 1.83 -33.24
N ASP A 197 22.84 2.20 -32.65
CA ASP A 197 22.67 2.36 -31.21
C ASP A 197 22.57 0.97 -30.57
N VAL A 198 23.54 0.60 -29.74
CA VAL A 198 23.38 -0.49 -28.78
C VAL A 198 24.03 -0.09 -27.46
N LEU A 199 23.22 0.39 -26.51
CA LEU A 199 23.61 0.45 -25.10
C LEU A 199 22.75 -0.53 -24.31
N ALA A 200 23.25 -1.76 -24.19
CA ALA A 200 22.87 -2.69 -23.16
C ALA A 200 23.75 -2.43 -21.94
N LEU A 201 23.16 -2.18 -20.76
CA LEU A 201 23.87 -2.30 -19.49
C LEU A 201 23.08 -3.21 -18.55
N VAL A 202 23.55 -4.45 -18.47
CA VAL A 202 23.33 -5.38 -17.36
C VAL A 202 24.38 -5.04 -16.31
N ALA A 203 23.97 -4.67 -15.10
CA ALA A 203 24.90 -4.49 -13.99
C ALA A 203 24.93 -5.76 -13.12
N ALA A 204 26.08 -6.42 -13.10
CA ALA A 204 26.40 -7.52 -12.20
C ALA A 204 26.77 -7.00 -10.81
N PHE A 205 26.30 -7.68 -9.77
CA PHE A 205 26.79 -7.55 -8.39
C PHE A 205 28.13 -8.28 -8.27
N GLU A 206 29.15 -7.61 -7.74
CA GLU A 206 30.32 -8.24 -7.13
C GLU A 206 30.64 -7.51 -5.81
N ALA A 207 30.96 -8.32 -4.82
CA ALA A 207 31.09 -8.02 -3.41
C ALA A 207 32.45 -7.40 -3.05
N LEU A 208 32.50 -6.72 -1.92
CA LEU A 208 33.66 -6.63 -1.04
C LEU A 208 33.20 -6.74 0.42
#